data_AF-A0A924Z4S8-F1
#
_entry.id   AF-A0A924Z4S8-F1
#
_cell.length_a   1.000
_cell.length_b   1.000
_cell.length_c   1.000
_cell.angle_alpha   90.00
_cell.angle_beta   90.00
_cell.angle_gamma   90.00
#
_symmetry.space_group_name_H-M   'P 1'
#
loop_
_entity.id
_entity.type
_entity.pdbx_description
1 polymer ?
#
loop_
_entity_poly.entity_id
_entity_poly.type
_entity_poly.pdbx_seq_one_letter_code
_entity_poly.pdbx_strand_id
1 'polypeptide(L)' 'MKWRVVLEHDPETEDWAVWCPELPGCTSAGETQQGALDNIREAIALYLDPEPLELSEGAIIELKLLDCQ' A
#
# COMPACT_ATOMS: atom_id res chain seq x y z
N MET A 1 -1.60 11.23 -7.78
CA MET A 1 -2.14 11.42 -6.42
C MET A 1 -0.99 11.64 -5.45
N LYS A 2 -1.24 12.23 -4.28
CA LYS A 2 -0.26 12.32 -3.19
C LYS A 2 -0.80 11.50 -2.02
N TRP A 3 0.02 10.60 -1.49
CA TRP A 3 -0.31 9.75 -0.36
C TRP A 3 0.51 10.16 0.85
N ARG A 4 -0.08 10.09 2.04
CA ARG A 4 0.67 10.26 3.28
C ARG A 4 1.26 8.91 3.64
N VAL A 5 2.47 8.93 4.16
CA VAL A 5 3.10 7.74 4.72
C VAL A 5 3.60 8.07 6.11
N VAL A 6 3.50 7.10 7.01
CA VAL A 6 4.15 7.14 8.31
C VAL A 6 5.44 6.35 8.17
N LEU A 7 6.54 6.94 8.64
CA LEU A 7 7.87 6.37 8.57
C LEU A 7 8.43 6.32 9.99
N GLU A 8 8.76 5.12 10.46
CA GLU A 8 9.28 4.89 11.81
C GLU A 8 10.60 4.13 11.73
N HIS A 9 11.55 4.53 12.57
CA HIS A 9 12.83 3.85 12.71
C HIS A 9 12.72 2.80 13.82
N ASP A 10 13.11 1.58 13.51
CA ASP A 10 13.18 0.49 14.47
C ASP A 10 14.59 0.45 15.08
N PRO A 11 14.75 0.76 16.38
CA PRO A 11 16.06 0.75 17.03
C PRO A 11 16.61 -0.65 17.31
N GLU A 12 15.80 -1.72 17.21
CA GLU A 12 16.25 -3.10 17.42
C GLU A 12 16.85 -3.70 16.14
N THR A 13 16.26 -3.39 14.98
CA THR A 13 16.73 -3.88 13.67
C THR A 13 17.58 -2.88 12.91
N GLU A 14 17.58 -1.61 13.34
CA GLU A 14 18.20 -0.47 12.62
C GLU A 14 17.58 -0.19 11.24
N ASP A 15 16.39 -0.73 10.98
CA ASP A 15 15.63 -0.54 9.74
C ASP A 15 14.57 0.56 9.87
N TRP A 16 14.07 1.00 8.71
CA TRP A 16 12.93 1.90 8.60
C TRP A 16 11.68 1.16 8.17
N ALA A 17 10.63 1.19 8.98
CA ALA A 17 9.30 0.73 8.62
C ALA A 17 8.47 1.88 8.05
N VAL A 18 7.67 1.60 7.03
CA VAL A 18 6.82 2.61 6.37
C VAL A 18 5.46 2.05 5.98
N TRP A 19 4.41 2.84 6.13
CA TRP A 19 3.06 2.43 5.71
C TRP A 19 2.18 3.61 5.33
N CYS A 20 1.16 3.32 4.51
CA CYS A 20 0.17 4.29 4.04
C CYS A 20 -1.14 4.15 4.83
N PRO A 21 -1.54 5.13 5.66
CA PRO A 21 -2.80 5.08 6.40
C PRO A 21 -4.05 4.96 5.52
N GLU A 22 -3.99 5.51 4.30
CA GLU A 22 -5.10 5.48 3.35
C GLU A 22 -5.24 4.17 2.57
N LEU A 23 -4.20 3.33 2.56
CA LEU A 23 -4.19 2.05 1.86
C LEU A 23 -3.92 0.92 2.87
N PRO A 24 -4.97 0.40 3.54
CA PRO A 24 -4.81 -0.65 4.53
C PRO A 24 -4.05 -1.85 3.97
N GLY A 25 -3.02 -2.28 4.70
CA GLY A 25 -2.13 -3.38 4.29
C GLY A 25 -0.98 -2.97 3.37
N CYS A 26 -0.94 -1.74 2.86
CA CYS A 26 0.20 -1.23 2.10
C CYS A 26 1.32 -0.79 3.06
N THR A 27 2.28 -1.68 3.26
CA THR A 27 3.43 -1.52 4.16
C THR A 27 4.71 -1.91 3.44
N SER A 28 5.83 -1.33 3.85
CA SER A 28 7.15 -1.67 3.36
C SER A 28 8.22 -1.35 4.41
N ALA A 29 9.48 -1.68 4.12
CA ALA A 29 10.61 -1.37 4.97
C ALA A 29 11.89 -1.17 4.17
N GLY A 30 12.94 -0.64 4.79
CA GLY A 30 14.28 -0.59 4.21
C GLY A 30 15.35 -0.08 5.17
N GLU A 31 16.61 -0.42 4.91
CA GLU A 31 17.77 -0.06 5.75
C GLU A 31 18.00 1.46 5.85
N THR A 32 17.44 2.24 4.91
CA THR A 32 17.56 3.70 4.90
C THR A 32 16.20 4.35 4.74
N GLN A 33 16.05 5.58 5.26
CA GLN A 33 14.84 6.38 5.07
C GLN A 33 14.43 6.45 3.60
N GLN A 34 15.39 6.73 2.72
CA GLN A 34 15.13 6.85 1.29
C GLN A 34 14.73 5.50 0.68
N GLY A 35 15.42 4.41 1.04
CA GLY A 35 15.09 3.07 0.57
C GLY A 35 13.68 2.64 0.95
N ALA A 36 13.28 2.84 2.22
CA ALA A 36 11.91 2.57 2.65
C ALA A 36 10.89 3.41 1.86
N LEU A 37 11.18 4.70 1.65
CA LEU A 37 10.30 5.58 0.87
C LEU A 37 10.19 5.18 -0.61
N ASP A 38 11.25 4.64 -1.22
CA ASP A 38 11.19 4.13 -2.59
C ASP A 38 10.40 2.82 -2.65
N ASN A 39 10.61 1.92 -1.69
CA ASN A 39 9.87 0.66 -1.62
C ASN A 39 8.36 0.85 -1.42
N ILE A 40 7.94 1.79 -0.56
CA ILE A 40 6.50 2.06 -0.39
C ILE A 40 5.88 2.71 -1.62
N ARG A 41 6.64 3.47 -2.42
CA ARG A 41 6.12 4.04 -3.68
C ARG A 41 5.80 2.93 -4.67
N GLU A 42 6.68 1.93 -4.78
CA GLU A 42 6.44 0.74 -5.62
C GLU A 42 5.26 -0.08 -5.08
N ALA A 43 5.19 -0.30 -3.77
CA ALA A 43 4.08 -1.03 -3.15
C ALA A 43 2.72 -0.34 -3.39
N ILE A 44 2.66 1.00 -3.33
CA ILE A 44 1.44 1.77 -3.65
C ILE A 44 1.11 1.65 -5.14
N ALA A 45 2.11 1.69 -6.02
CA ALA A 45 1.88 1.55 -7.46
C ALA A 45 1.31 0.17 -7.80
N LEU A 46 1.86 -0.89 -7.20
CA LEU A 46 1.37 -2.27 -7.34
C LEU A 46 -0.03 -2.45 -6.74
N TYR A 47 -0.30 -1.85 -5.58
CA TYR A 47 -1.63 -1.91 -4.96
C TYR A 47 -2.73 -1.35 -5.87
N LEU A 48 -2.41 -0.32 -6.66
CA LEU A 48 -3.35 0.34 -7.56
C LEU A 48 -3.37 -0.28 -8.97
N ASP A 49 -2.52 -1.27 -9.24
CA ASP A 49 -2.44 -1.91 -10.54
C ASP A 49 -3.65 -2.85 -10.74
N PRO A 50 -4.52 -2.61 -11.73
CA PRO A 50 -5.71 -3.42 -11.92
C PRO A 50 -5.36 -4.81 -12.48
N GLU A 51 -5.57 -5.85 -11.67
CA GLU A 51 -5.41 -7.23 -12.12
C GLU A 51 -6.72 -7.78 -12.72
N PRO A 52 -6.69 -8.53 -13.84
CA PRO A 52 -7.89 -9.13 -14.42
C PRO A 52 -8.51 -10.13 -13.44
N LEU A 53 -9.80 -9.92 -13.11
CA LEU A 53 -10.54 -10.87 -12.29
C LEU A 53 -11.09 -12.01 -13.17
N GLU A 54 -10.64 -13.24 -12.90
CA GLU A 54 -11.31 -14.43 -13.43
C GLU A 54 -12.52 -14.75 -12.56
N LEU A 55 -13.71 -14.59 -13.13
CA LEU A 55 -14.97 -14.79 -12.43
C LEU A 55 -15.65 -16.04 -12.95
N SER A 56 -16.25 -16.83 -12.06
CA SER A 56 -17.11 -17.93 -12.44
C SER A 56 -18.41 -17.43 -13.09
N GLU A 57 -19.02 -18.27 -13.92
CA GLU A 57 -20.32 -17.97 -14.53
C GLU A 57 -21.37 -17.71 -13.44
N GLY A 58 -22.04 -16.55 -13.53
CA GLY A 58 -23.02 -16.10 -12.53
C GLY A 58 -22.45 -15.31 -11.35
N ALA A 59 -21.14 -15.02 -11.31
CA ALA A 59 -20.57 -14.14 -10.29
C ALA A 59 -21.17 -12.71 -10.38
N ILE A 60 -21.53 -12.16 -9.21
CA ILE A 60 -22.04 -10.79 -9.08
C ILE A 60 -20.96 -9.94 -8.44
N ILE A 61 -20.48 -8.91 -9.15
CA ILE A 61 -19.63 -7.87 -8.57
C ILE A 61 -20.51 -6.70 -8.16
N GLU A 62 -20.54 -6.41 -6.85
CA GLU A 62 -21.15 -5.20 -6.33
C GLU A 62 -20.06 -4.16 -6.08
N LEU A 63 -20.00 -3.14 -6.92
CA LEU A 63 -19.14 -1.98 -6.70
C LEU A 63 -19.77 -1.07 -5.66
N LYS A 64 -19.36 -1.22 -4.40
CA LYS A 64 -19.66 -0.22 -3.37
C LYS A 64 -18.63 0.89 -3.50
N LEU A 65 -19.02 1.98 -4.14
CA LEU A 65 -18.36 3.27 -3.94
C LEU A 65 -18.59 3.62 -2.47
N LEU A 66 -17.62 3.31 -1.62
CA LEU A 66 -17.55 3.89 -0.29
C LEU A 66 -17.30 5.37 -0.53
N ASP A 67 -18.37 6.18 -0.43
CA ASP A 67 -18.25 7.62 -0.38
C ASP A 67 -17.35 7.94 0.81
N CYS A 68 -16.06 8.19 0.54
CA CYS A 68 -15.10 8.67 1.54
C CYS A 68 -15.61 10.03 2.06
N GLN A 69 -16.24 10.01 3.23
CA GLN A 69 -16.51 11.21 4.03
C GLN A 69 -15.27 11.57 4.85
#